data_AF-A0A7C3CM83-F1
#
_entry.id   AF-A0A7C3CM83-F1
#
_cell.length_a   1.000
_cell.length_b   1.000
_cell.length_c   1.000
_cell.angle_alpha   90.00
_cell.angle_beta   90.00
_cell.angle_gamma   90.00
#
_symmetry.space_group_name_H-M   'P 1'
#
loop_
_entity.id
_entity.type
_entity.pdbx_description
1 polymer ?
#
loop_
_entity_poly.entity_id
_entity_poly.type
_entity_poly.pdbx_seq_one_letter_code
_entity_poly.pdbx_strand_id
1 'polypeptide(L)'
;MARLVYCDGILWGELMRAGLANLALHKEHINALNVFPIPDGDTGTNMLLTMRFACDKVNGGVAHAGEAARVLAQGALLGARGNSGVILSQLWRGFAEIVAGHGQIDGVLFAKALRHSAELAHKSVTDPVEGTILTIARAMADSAETSSQTHNDFHTILTNVVTASKIALAHTPEQLPILKQAGVVDSGGQGLVCIFEGMLRWLDGDLTHVALQSPMLNHAEPTSAQQLARPASGVLTYPYDVQFILTGENLNLAEIRDQIDRMGD
;
A
#
# COMPACT_ATOMS: atom_id res chain seq x y z
N MET A 1 29.17 -2.75 2.85
CA MET A 1 28.41 -1.95 3.84
C MET A 1 27.95 -2.87 4.95
N ALA A 2 28.03 -2.44 6.21
CA ALA A 2 27.38 -3.18 7.30
C ALA A 2 25.87 -3.19 7.06
N ARG A 3 25.23 -4.36 7.15
CA ARG A 3 23.77 -4.48 6.93
C ARG A 3 23.03 -3.70 8.02
N LEU A 4 22.08 -2.86 7.61
CA LEU A 4 21.27 -2.07 8.52
C LEU A 4 20.39 -3.00 9.36
N VAL A 5 20.66 -3.07 10.67
CA VAL A 5 19.93 -3.94 11.59
C VAL A 5 18.61 -3.31 12.04
N TYR A 6 18.60 -2.00 12.28
CA TYR A 6 17.47 -1.26 12.84
C TYR A 6 17.12 -0.02 11.99
N CYS A 7 15.85 0.34 11.96
CA CYS A 7 15.32 1.56 11.37
C CYS A 7 14.74 2.46 12.47
N ASP A 8 15.32 3.64 12.68
CA ASP A 8 14.76 4.65 13.58
C ASP A 8 13.68 5.50 12.89
N GLY A 9 13.07 6.46 13.60
CA GLY A 9 12.00 7.27 13.04
C GLY A 9 12.46 8.25 11.94
N ILE A 10 13.72 8.69 11.96
CA ILE A 10 14.26 9.57 10.91
C ILE A 10 14.38 8.77 9.61
N LEU A 11 15.05 7.62 9.68
CA LEU A 11 15.20 6.73 8.55
C LEU A 11 13.84 6.23 8.05
N TRP A 12 12.91 5.90 8.95
CA TRP A 12 11.55 5.54 8.57
C TRP A 12 10.90 6.62 7.70
N GLY A 13 10.98 7.90 8.11
CA GLY A 13 10.47 9.01 7.31
C GLY A 13 11.15 9.14 5.94
N GLU A 14 12.45 8.87 5.84
CA GLU A 14 13.17 8.85 4.56
C GLU A 14 12.74 7.70 3.66
N LEU A 15 12.59 6.49 4.20
CA LEU A 15 12.09 5.33 3.48
C LEU A 15 10.69 5.58 2.94
N MET A 16 9.80 6.16 3.74
CA MET A 16 8.44 6.52 3.30
C MET A 16 8.46 7.54 2.15
N ARG A 17 9.33 8.55 2.20
CA ARG A 17 9.52 9.52 1.11
C ARG A 17 10.12 8.88 -0.14
N ALA A 18 11.03 7.93 0.01
CA ALA A 18 11.57 7.18 -1.11
C ALA A 18 10.51 6.28 -1.78
N GLY A 19 9.67 5.64 -0.97
CA GLY A 19 8.50 4.90 -1.45
C GLY A 19 7.50 5.81 -2.17
N LEU A 20 7.22 7.00 -1.63
CA LEU A 20 6.37 8.01 -2.28
C LEU A 20 6.94 8.45 -3.63
N ALA A 21 8.26 8.70 -3.71
CA ALA A 21 8.91 9.10 -4.95
C ALA A 21 8.85 8.00 -6.02
N ASN A 22 9.09 6.73 -5.63
CA ASN A 22 9.00 5.61 -6.56
C ASN A 22 7.55 5.35 -7.00
N LEU A 23 6.57 5.51 -6.11
CA LEU A 23 5.14 5.47 -6.44
C LEU A 23 4.77 6.58 -7.45
N ALA A 24 5.26 7.81 -7.23
CA ALA A 24 5.04 8.93 -8.12
C ALA A 24 5.58 8.64 -9.53
N LEU A 25 6.80 8.09 -9.63
CA LEU A 25 7.42 7.72 -10.90
C LEU A 25 6.57 6.71 -11.70
N HIS A 26 5.88 5.79 -11.01
CA HIS A 26 5.09 4.73 -11.64
C HIS A 26 3.59 5.02 -11.67
N LYS A 27 3.14 6.21 -11.24
CA LYS A 27 1.72 6.56 -11.08
C LYS A 27 0.90 6.26 -12.34
N GLU A 28 1.35 6.71 -13.51
CA GLU A 28 0.60 6.50 -14.76
C GLU A 28 0.59 5.05 -15.21
N HIS A 29 1.68 4.32 -14.98
CA HIS A 29 1.72 2.89 -15.23
C HIS A 29 0.69 2.17 -14.36
N ILE A 30 0.62 2.50 -13.06
CA ILE A 30 -0.36 1.91 -12.13
C ILE A 30 -1.79 2.24 -12.57
N ASN A 31 -2.06 3.50 -12.96
CA ASN A 31 -3.36 3.91 -13.50
C ASN A 31 -3.77 3.09 -14.73
N ALA A 32 -2.82 2.78 -15.62
CA ALA A 32 -3.06 1.97 -16.81
C ALA A 32 -3.45 0.51 -16.50
N LEU A 33 -3.05 -0.01 -15.33
CA LEU A 33 -3.41 -1.36 -14.86
C LEU A 33 -4.79 -1.41 -14.17
N ASN A 34 -5.42 -0.26 -13.88
CA ASN A 34 -6.65 -0.21 -13.10
C ASN A 34 -7.84 -0.75 -13.91
N VAL A 35 -8.10 -2.05 -13.73
CA VAL A 35 -9.20 -2.78 -14.37
C VAL A 35 -10.17 -3.40 -13.37
N PHE A 36 -9.85 -3.35 -12.06
CA PHE A 36 -10.63 -3.94 -10.97
C PHE A 36 -10.51 -3.09 -9.69
N PRO A 37 -11.60 -2.94 -8.91
CA PRO A 37 -12.97 -3.38 -9.22
C PRO A 37 -13.66 -2.49 -10.27
N ILE A 38 -13.22 -1.23 -10.38
CA ILE A 38 -13.78 -0.25 -11.29
C ILE A 38 -12.67 0.20 -12.28
N PRO A 39 -12.84 0.03 -13.60
CA PRO A 39 -11.83 0.38 -14.60
C PRO A 39 -11.86 1.89 -14.93
N ASP A 40 -11.56 2.74 -13.95
CA ASP A 40 -11.58 4.21 -14.04
C ASP A 40 -10.19 4.85 -14.20
N GLY A 41 -9.12 4.07 -14.05
CA GLY A 41 -7.75 4.55 -14.29
C GLY A 41 -7.19 5.45 -13.20
N ASP A 42 -7.66 5.34 -11.95
CA ASP A 42 -7.27 6.28 -10.89
C ASP A 42 -6.44 5.68 -9.74
N THR A 43 -6.23 4.36 -9.70
CA THR A 43 -5.57 3.68 -8.55
C THR A 43 -4.22 4.31 -8.18
N GLY A 44 -3.36 4.59 -9.15
CA GLY A 44 -2.05 5.20 -8.91
C GLY A 44 -2.17 6.62 -8.38
N THR A 45 -3.11 7.41 -8.92
CA THR A 45 -3.42 8.75 -8.43
C THR A 45 -3.91 8.72 -6.97
N ASN A 46 -4.84 7.82 -6.67
CA ASN A 46 -5.44 7.63 -5.35
C ASN A 46 -4.41 7.25 -4.28
N MET A 47 -3.56 6.26 -4.59
CA MET A 47 -2.46 5.87 -3.69
C MET A 47 -1.42 6.98 -3.53
N LEU A 48 -1.07 7.70 -4.61
CA LEU A 48 -0.11 8.80 -4.56
C LEU A 48 -0.60 9.96 -3.67
N LEU A 49 -1.85 10.38 -3.82
CA LEU A 49 -2.44 11.45 -3.00
C LEU A 49 -2.50 11.05 -1.52
N THR A 50 -2.89 9.80 -1.25
CA THR A 50 -2.91 9.23 0.10
C THR A 50 -1.52 9.27 0.73
N MET A 51 -0.51 8.76 0.03
CA MET A 51 0.86 8.70 0.53
C MET A 51 1.52 10.07 0.66
N ARG A 52 1.21 11.00 -0.24
CA ARG A 52 1.71 12.38 -0.15
C ARG A 52 1.22 13.03 1.13
N PHE A 53 -0.09 12.97 1.39
CA PHE A 53 -0.64 13.51 2.62
C PHE A 53 -0.06 12.82 3.87
N ALA A 54 0.18 11.51 3.81
CA ALA A 54 0.84 10.76 4.88
C ALA A 54 2.26 11.26 5.16
N CYS A 55 3.08 11.38 4.11
CA CYS A 55 4.47 11.81 4.22
C CYS A 55 4.60 13.28 4.66
N ASP A 56 3.68 14.15 4.24
CA ASP A 56 3.63 15.55 4.65
C ASP A 56 3.38 15.71 6.16
N LYS A 57 2.72 14.72 6.79
CA LYS A 57 2.52 14.72 8.25
C LYS A 57 3.76 14.27 9.00
N VAL A 58 4.53 13.33 8.45
CA VAL A 58 5.81 12.88 9.01
C VAL A 58 6.88 13.93 8.68
N ASN A 59 6.76 15.10 9.32
CA ASN A 59 7.79 16.13 9.27
C ASN A 59 9.14 15.51 9.64
N GLY A 60 10.18 15.81 8.85
CA GLY A 60 11.52 15.31 9.12
C GLY A 60 11.94 15.63 10.57
N GLY A 61 12.50 14.64 11.27
CA GLY A 61 13.03 14.84 12.63
C GLY A 61 12.32 14.10 13.76
N VAL A 62 11.31 13.27 13.49
CA VAL A 62 10.75 12.37 14.51
C VAL A 62 11.71 11.19 14.71
N ALA A 63 12.56 11.23 15.74
CA ALA A 63 13.56 10.18 15.98
C ALA A 63 12.96 8.83 16.42
N HIS A 64 11.79 8.85 17.07
CA HIS A 64 11.16 7.64 17.59
C HIS A 64 10.29 6.95 16.52
N ALA A 65 10.66 5.72 16.13
CA ALA A 65 10.01 5.01 15.02
C ALA A 65 8.49 4.83 15.21
N GLY A 66 8.05 4.43 16.41
CA GLY A 66 6.62 4.29 16.71
C GLY A 66 5.81 5.58 16.55
N GLU A 67 6.40 6.74 16.87
CA GLU A 67 5.73 8.03 16.72
C GLU A 67 5.70 8.46 15.25
N ALA A 68 6.80 8.25 14.53
CA ALA A 68 6.86 8.51 13.09
C ALA A 68 5.82 7.66 12.32
N ALA A 69 5.70 6.37 12.66
CA ALA A 69 4.70 5.47 12.08
C ALA A 69 3.27 5.87 12.45
N ARG A 70 3.02 6.28 13.70
CA ARG A 70 1.70 6.77 14.14
C ARG A 70 1.25 8.00 13.34
N VAL A 71 2.14 8.98 13.18
CA VAL A 71 1.87 10.20 12.42
C VAL A 71 1.64 9.89 10.93
N LEU A 72 2.43 8.99 10.36
CA LEU A 72 2.24 8.50 8.98
C LEU A 72 0.85 7.89 8.80
N ALA A 73 0.49 6.93 9.66
CA ALA A 73 -0.77 6.21 9.59
C ALA A 73 -1.97 7.15 9.73
N GLN A 74 -1.88 8.13 10.63
CA GLN A 74 -2.91 9.17 10.77
C GLN A 74 -3.04 10.02 9.50
N GLY A 75 -1.91 10.40 8.88
CA GLY A 75 -1.93 11.11 7.61
C GLY A 75 -2.52 10.26 6.48
N ALA A 76 -2.14 8.99 6.37
CA ALA A 76 -2.69 8.08 5.37
C ALA A 76 -4.20 7.90 5.53
N LEU A 77 -4.71 7.80 6.77
CA LEU A 77 -6.14 7.70 7.04
C LEU A 77 -6.91 8.97 6.63
N LEU A 78 -6.42 10.15 7.05
CA LEU A 78 -7.07 11.43 6.74
C LEU A 78 -6.95 11.81 5.25
N GLY A 79 -5.90 11.34 4.59
CA GLY A 79 -5.61 11.60 3.19
C GLY A 79 -6.12 10.51 2.23
N ALA A 80 -6.76 9.45 2.74
CA ALA A 80 -7.19 8.32 1.94
C ALA A 80 -8.09 8.75 0.78
N ARG A 81 -7.77 8.26 -0.42
CA ARG A 81 -8.54 8.46 -1.66
C ARG A 81 -8.75 7.13 -2.35
N GLY A 82 -9.96 6.84 -2.82
CA GLY A 82 -10.24 5.58 -3.50
C GLY A 82 -10.19 4.37 -2.56
N ASN A 83 -10.77 3.25 -2.98
CA ASN A 83 -10.60 1.97 -2.29
C ASN A 83 -9.12 1.63 -2.05
N SER A 84 -8.25 1.92 -3.03
CA SER A 84 -6.81 1.66 -2.92
C SER A 84 -6.15 2.50 -1.82
N GLY A 85 -6.49 3.79 -1.68
CA GLY A 85 -5.99 4.64 -0.60
C GLY A 85 -6.58 4.28 0.76
N VAL A 86 -7.86 3.88 0.82
CA VAL A 86 -8.45 3.35 2.06
C VAL A 86 -7.70 2.11 2.50
N ILE A 87 -7.55 1.07 1.67
CA ILE A 87 -6.82 -0.16 2.03
C ILE A 87 -5.37 0.16 2.45
N LEU A 88 -4.70 1.03 1.70
CA LEU A 88 -3.34 1.46 2.02
C LEU A 88 -3.25 2.14 3.40
N SER A 89 -4.26 2.94 3.78
CA SER A 89 -4.33 3.54 5.12
C SER A 89 -4.48 2.50 6.23
N GLN A 90 -5.17 1.38 5.96
CA GLN A 90 -5.34 0.29 6.92
C GLN A 90 -4.05 -0.50 7.10
N LEU A 91 -3.29 -0.71 6.02
CA LEU A 91 -1.96 -1.30 6.09
C LEU A 91 -1.05 -0.46 7.01
N TRP A 92 -0.97 0.85 6.79
CA TRP A 92 -0.16 1.73 7.64
C TRP A 92 -0.66 1.83 9.08
N ARG A 93 -1.98 1.79 9.30
CA ARG A 93 -2.53 1.73 10.66
C ARG A 93 -2.09 0.46 11.39
N GLY A 94 -2.22 -0.71 10.75
CA GLY A 94 -1.77 -1.96 11.34
C GLY A 94 -0.27 -1.95 11.62
N PHE A 95 0.52 -1.41 10.70
CA PHE A 95 1.95 -1.24 10.94
C PHE A 95 2.22 -0.40 12.20
N ALA A 96 1.60 0.78 12.30
CA ALA A 96 1.76 1.71 13.42
C ALA A 96 1.33 1.13 14.77
N GLU A 97 0.27 0.32 14.81
CA GLU A 97 -0.21 -0.33 16.03
C GLU A 97 0.84 -1.27 16.64
N ILE A 98 1.59 -2.01 15.81
CA ILE A 98 2.63 -2.93 16.29
C ILE A 98 3.91 -2.20 16.70
N VAL A 99 4.33 -1.19 15.94
CA VAL A 99 5.56 -0.44 16.26
C VAL A 99 5.36 0.61 17.36
N ALA A 100 4.13 0.80 17.84
CA ALA A 100 3.82 1.69 18.94
C ALA A 100 4.71 1.40 20.17
N GLY A 101 5.25 2.45 20.79
CA GLY A 101 6.15 2.32 21.94
C GLY A 101 7.58 1.85 21.63
N HIS A 102 7.91 1.54 20.37
CA HIS A 102 9.26 1.14 19.98
C HIS A 102 10.01 2.29 19.29
N GLY A 103 11.17 2.67 19.85
CA GLY A 103 12.00 3.74 19.30
C GLY A 103 12.69 3.39 17.98
N GLN A 104 12.86 2.10 17.71
CA GLN A 104 13.51 1.53 16.54
C GLN A 104 12.77 0.29 16.07
N ILE A 105 12.87 -0.02 14.78
CA ILE A 105 12.28 -1.18 14.13
C ILE A 105 13.39 -2.12 13.70
N ASP A 106 13.50 -3.28 14.33
CA ASP A 106 14.37 -4.38 13.87
C ASP A 106 13.63 -5.30 12.90
N GLY A 107 14.33 -6.32 12.39
CA GLY A 107 13.73 -7.26 11.45
C GLY A 107 12.52 -8.03 12.02
N VAL A 108 12.55 -8.42 13.30
CA VAL A 108 11.47 -9.20 13.92
C VAL A 108 10.23 -8.33 14.13
N LEU A 109 10.40 -7.10 14.61
CA LEU A 109 9.32 -6.15 14.77
C LEU A 109 8.73 -5.75 13.42
N PHE A 110 9.57 -5.57 12.40
CA PHE A 110 9.13 -5.31 11.03
C PHE A 110 8.24 -6.43 10.49
N ALA A 111 8.66 -7.70 10.66
CA ALA A 111 7.86 -8.86 10.25
C ALA A 111 6.51 -8.92 10.97
N LYS A 112 6.49 -8.72 12.30
CA LYS A 112 5.24 -8.65 13.09
C LYS A 112 4.32 -7.53 12.61
N ALA A 113 4.89 -6.37 12.32
CA ALA A 113 4.13 -5.21 11.85
C ALA A 113 3.50 -5.48 10.47
N LEU A 114 4.22 -6.12 9.55
CA LEU A 114 3.68 -6.50 8.24
C LEU A 114 2.56 -7.55 8.35
N ARG A 115 2.69 -8.55 9.23
CA ARG A 115 1.62 -9.52 9.50
C ARG A 115 0.34 -8.83 9.97
N HIS A 116 0.44 -8.00 11.01
CA HIS A 116 -0.73 -7.30 11.53
C HIS A 116 -1.33 -6.33 10.51
N SER A 117 -0.50 -5.66 9.70
CA SER A 117 -0.95 -4.82 8.58
C SER A 117 -1.82 -5.61 7.60
N ALA A 118 -1.35 -6.78 7.16
CA ALA A 118 -2.08 -7.63 6.21
C ALA A 118 -3.42 -8.10 6.79
N GLU A 119 -3.44 -8.52 8.05
CA GLU A 119 -4.67 -8.95 8.74
C GLU A 119 -5.68 -7.80 8.89
N LEU A 120 -5.20 -6.61 9.27
CA LEU A 120 -6.06 -5.45 9.47
C LEU A 120 -6.64 -4.93 8.16
N ALA A 121 -5.84 -4.89 7.10
CA ALA A 121 -6.31 -4.55 5.76
C ALA A 121 -7.34 -5.57 5.26
N HIS A 122 -7.09 -6.87 5.45
CA HIS A 122 -8.05 -7.90 5.06
C HIS A 122 -9.39 -7.77 5.80
N LYS A 123 -9.38 -7.48 7.12
CA LYS A 123 -10.60 -7.26 7.93
C LYS A 123 -11.32 -5.95 7.63
N SER A 124 -10.67 -5.03 6.93
CA SER A 124 -11.25 -3.72 6.58
C SER A 124 -12.12 -3.75 5.33
N VAL A 125 -11.98 -4.80 4.51
CA VAL A 125 -12.72 -5.00 3.26
C VAL A 125 -13.86 -5.99 3.51
N THR A 126 -15.08 -5.67 3.07
CA THR A 126 -16.27 -6.53 3.25
C THR A 126 -16.10 -7.87 2.56
N ASP A 127 -15.75 -7.84 1.27
CA ASP A 127 -15.53 -9.02 0.43
C ASP A 127 -14.07 -9.04 -0.07
N PRO A 128 -13.13 -9.57 0.73
CA PRO A 128 -11.73 -9.63 0.35
C PRO A 128 -11.51 -10.62 -0.81
N VAL A 129 -10.79 -10.18 -1.85
CA VAL A 129 -10.58 -10.96 -3.07
C VAL A 129 -9.09 -11.24 -3.27
N GLU A 130 -8.75 -12.50 -3.59
CA GLU A 130 -7.39 -12.90 -4.00
C GLU A 130 -7.05 -12.38 -5.40
N GLY A 131 -5.77 -12.15 -5.67
CA GLY A 131 -5.32 -11.44 -6.86
C GLY A 131 -5.42 -9.93 -6.73
N THR A 132 -5.49 -9.39 -5.51
CA THR A 132 -5.50 -7.95 -5.22
C THR A 132 -4.32 -7.54 -4.33
N ILE A 133 -4.23 -6.26 -3.96
CA ILE A 133 -3.28 -5.72 -2.98
C ILE A 133 -3.23 -6.55 -1.68
N LEU A 134 -4.33 -7.19 -1.29
CA LEU A 134 -4.40 -8.05 -0.10
C LEU A 134 -3.53 -9.30 -0.23
N THR A 135 -3.49 -9.92 -1.43
CA THR A 135 -2.60 -11.05 -1.73
C THR A 135 -1.14 -10.63 -1.58
N ILE A 136 -0.80 -9.43 -2.05
CA ILE A 136 0.57 -8.91 -1.99
C ILE A 136 0.96 -8.64 -0.54
N ALA A 137 0.10 -8.00 0.24
CA ALA A 137 0.34 -7.74 1.66
C ALA A 137 0.53 -9.06 2.44
N ARG A 138 -0.26 -10.10 2.17
CA ARG A 138 -0.08 -11.42 2.78
C ARG A 138 1.27 -12.03 2.39
N ALA A 139 1.63 -12.03 1.11
CA ALA A 139 2.91 -12.58 0.65
C ALA A 139 4.12 -11.85 1.24
N MET A 140 4.02 -10.51 1.40
CA MET A 140 5.01 -9.71 2.11
C MET A 140 5.14 -10.16 3.57
N ALA A 141 4.03 -10.34 4.28
CA ALA A 141 4.04 -10.79 5.67
C ALA A 141 4.62 -12.20 5.83
N ASP A 142 4.19 -13.16 5.00
CA ASP A 142 4.67 -14.54 5.03
C ASP A 142 6.19 -14.61 4.80
N SER A 143 6.68 -13.82 3.85
CA SER A 143 8.12 -13.70 3.56
C SER A 143 8.88 -13.06 4.72
N ALA A 144 8.35 -11.99 5.31
CA ALA A 144 8.99 -11.31 6.41
C ALA A 144 9.12 -12.21 7.64
N GLU A 145 8.05 -12.93 8.00
CA GLU A 145 8.06 -13.88 9.11
C GLU A 145 9.06 -15.00 8.88
N THR A 146 9.05 -15.62 7.70
CA THR A 146 10.01 -16.68 7.35
C THR A 146 11.45 -16.16 7.43
N SER A 147 11.71 -14.98 6.86
CA SER A 147 13.03 -14.37 6.87
C SER A 147 13.49 -14.00 8.28
N SER A 148 12.56 -13.60 9.16
CA SER A 148 12.88 -13.21 10.55
C SER A 148 13.32 -14.38 11.43
N GLN A 149 13.08 -15.63 11.01
CA GLN A 149 13.52 -16.82 11.75
C GLN A 149 15.04 -17.03 11.66
N THR A 150 15.67 -16.54 10.59
CA THR A 150 17.11 -16.73 10.34
C THR A 150 17.89 -15.42 10.24
N HIS A 151 17.20 -14.28 10.17
CA HIS A 151 17.77 -12.95 10.05
C HIS A 151 17.10 -11.97 11.01
N ASN A 152 17.87 -11.11 11.65
CA ASN A 152 17.33 -10.00 12.46
C ASN A 152 17.53 -8.64 11.81
N ASP A 153 18.17 -8.58 10.64
CA ASP A 153 18.51 -7.32 9.99
C ASP A 153 17.40 -6.81 9.09
N PHE A 154 16.98 -5.56 9.36
CA PHE A 154 15.90 -4.88 8.64
C PHE A 154 16.11 -4.90 7.12
N HIS A 155 17.33 -4.63 6.66
CA HIS A 155 17.65 -4.58 5.22
C HIS A 155 17.43 -5.92 4.49
N THR A 156 17.93 -7.04 5.04
CA THR A 156 17.72 -8.37 4.41
C THR A 156 16.25 -8.72 4.38
N ILE A 157 15.51 -8.46 5.47
CA ILE A 157 14.07 -8.76 5.49
C ILE A 157 13.32 -7.91 4.47
N LEU A 158 13.59 -6.60 4.38
CA LEU A 158 12.99 -5.74 3.36
C LEU A 158 13.30 -6.24 1.94
N THR A 159 14.54 -6.67 1.68
CA THR A 159 14.95 -7.24 0.39
C THR A 159 14.12 -8.47 0.02
N ASN A 160 13.93 -9.38 0.98
CA ASN A 160 13.14 -10.60 0.79
C ASN A 160 11.66 -10.28 0.59
N VAL A 161 11.12 -9.34 1.36
CA VAL A 161 9.74 -8.84 1.24
C VAL A 161 9.47 -8.26 -0.15
N VAL A 162 10.37 -7.40 -0.67
CA VAL A 162 10.24 -6.83 -2.02
C VAL A 162 10.26 -7.95 -3.06
N THR A 163 11.16 -8.92 -2.93
CA THR A 163 11.26 -10.07 -3.85
C THR A 163 9.96 -10.88 -3.86
N ALA A 164 9.45 -11.27 -2.68
CA ALA A 164 8.22 -12.03 -2.55
C ALA A 164 7.01 -11.26 -3.10
N SER A 165 6.96 -9.94 -2.89
CA SER A 165 5.86 -9.11 -3.38
C SER A 165 5.79 -9.04 -4.90
N LYS A 166 6.94 -8.97 -5.58
CA LYS A 166 7.02 -9.01 -7.05
C LYS A 166 6.56 -10.36 -7.61
N ILE A 167 6.93 -11.46 -6.96
CA ILE A 167 6.47 -12.81 -7.33
C ILE A 167 4.96 -12.92 -7.16
N ALA A 168 4.42 -12.49 -6.01
CA ALA A 168 2.99 -12.52 -5.76
C ALA A 168 2.21 -11.66 -6.77
N LEU A 169 2.75 -10.49 -7.12
CA LEU A 169 2.16 -9.60 -8.11
C LEU A 169 2.08 -10.24 -9.50
N ALA A 170 3.13 -10.93 -9.93
CA ALA A 170 3.13 -11.64 -11.20
C ALA A 170 2.08 -12.76 -11.28
N HIS A 171 1.67 -13.33 -10.14
CA HIS A 171 0.67 -14.38 -10.06
C HIS A 171 -0.78 -13.86 -9.91
N THR A 172 -1.01 -12.55 -9.70
CA THR A 172 -2.39 -12.04 -9.56
C THR A 172 -3.29 -12.34 -10.76
N PRO A 173 -2.81 -12.38 -12.03
CA PRO A 173 -3.65 -12.79 -13.17
C PRO A 173 -4.11 -14.24 -13.10
N GLU A 174 -3.42 -15.12 -12.36
CA GLU A 174 -3.84 -16.51 -12.18
C GLU A 174 -4.96 -16.64 -11.14
N GLN A 175 -5.11 -15.64 -10.26
CA GLN A 175 -6.03 -15.64 -9.14
C GLN A 175 -7.33 -14.88 -9.43
N LEU A 176 -7.25 -13.85 -10.29
CA LEU A 176 -8.40 -12.99 -10.60
C LEU A 176 -8.65 -12.94 -12.12
N PRO A 177 -9.75 -13.55 -12.62
CA PRO A 177 -9.99 -13.71 -14.06
C PRO A 177 -9.96 -12.42 -14.89
N ILE A 178 -10.45 -11.30 -14.34
CA ILE A 178 -10.47 -10.02 -15.05
C ILE A 178 -9.06 -9.50 -15.35
N LEU A 179 -8.11 -9.74 -14.44
CA LEU A 179 -6.69 -9.41 -14.64
C LEU A 179 -6.10 -10.24 -15.78
N LYS A 180 -6.41 -11.55 -15.81
CA LYS A 180 -6.00 -12.44 -16.91
C LYS A 180 -6.54 -12.01 -18.26
N GLN A 181 -7.82 -11.65 -18.31
CA GLN A 181 -8.50 -11.22 -19.53
C GLN A 181 -7.92 -9.92 -20.07
N ALA A 182 -7.63 -8.97 -19.19
CA ALA A 182 -7.00 -7.71 -19.55
C ALA A 182 -5.48 -7.82 -19.78
N GLY A 183 -4.86 -8.94 -19.40
CA GLY A 183 -3.42 -9.17 -19.55
C GLY A 183 -2.54 -8.30 -18.64
N VAL A 184 -3.07 -7.92 -17.47
CA VAL A 184 -2.43 -7.00 -16.51
C VAL A 184 -2.36 -7.63 -15.13
N VAL A 185 -1.45 -7.13 -14.28
CA VAL A 185 -1.40 -7.45 -12.85
C VAL A 185 -2.29 -6.51 -12.05
N ASP A 186 -2.46 -6.77 -10.75
CA ASP A 186 -3.26 -5.89 -9.89
C ASP A 186 -2.64 -4.50 -9.71
N SER A 187 -3.45 -3.45 -9.92
CA SER A 187 -2.99 -2.06 -9.83
C SER A 187 -2.63 -1.65 -8.40
N GLY A 188 -3.43 -2.05 -7.40
CA GLY A 188 -3.15 -1.75 -5.99
C GLY A 188 -1.89 -2.47 -5.50
N GLY A 189 -1.74 -3.73 -5.87
CA GLY A 189 -0.57 -4.56 -5.63
C GLY A 189 0.69 -3.95 -6.26
N GLN A 190 0.62 -3.53 -7.52
CA GLN A 190 1.73 -2.84 -8.19
C GLN A 190 2.13 -1.56 -7.43
N GLY A 191 1.16 -0.76 -6.98
CA GLY A 191 1.43 0.42 -6.17
C GLY A 191 2.14 0.09 -4.85
N LEU A 192 1.71 -0.97 -4.15
CA LEU A 192 2.35 -1.42 -2.91
C LEU A 192 3.79 -1.90 -3.14
N VAL A 193 4.03 -2.67 -4.21
CA VAL A 193 5.38 -3.08 -4.62
C VAL A 193 6.26 -1.88 -4.89
N CYS A 194 5.77 -0.88 -5.64
CA CYS A 194 6.52 0.34 -5.92
C CYS A 194 6.94 1.08 -4.64
N ILE A 195 6.08 1.14 -3.63
CA ILE A 195 6.41 1.79 -2.36
C ILE A 195 7.59 1.09 -1.68
N PHE A 196 7.51 -0.23 -1.48
CA PHE A 196 8.56 -1.00 -0.79
C PHE A 196 9.86 -1.07 -1.61
N GLU A 197 9.77 -1.13 -2.94
CA GLU A 197 10.94 -1.04 -3.81
C GLU A 197 11.64 0.32 -3.71
N GLY A 198 10.87 1.41 -3.56
CA GLY A 198 11.45 2.73 -3.29
C GLY A 198 12.23 2.76 -1.97
N MET A 199 11.71 2.14 -0.92
CA MET A 199 12.41 1.99 0.36
C MET A 199 13.73 1.20 0.20
N LEU A 200 13.69 0.08 -0.51
CA LEU A 200 14.87 -0.76 -0.71
C LEU A 200 15.95 -0.03 -1.52
N ARG A 201 15.57 0.61 -2.64
CA ARG A 201 16.48 1.40 -3.47
C ARG A 201 17.12 2.56 -2.71
N TRP A 202 16.42 3.14 -1.73
CA TRP A 202 17.01 4.13 -0.82
C TRP A 202 18.12 3.53 0.02
N LEU A 203 17.88 2.38 0.65
CA LEU A 203 18.88 1.70 1.47
C LEU A 203 20.08 1.20 0.67
N ASP A 204 19.86 0.80 -0.58
CA ASP A 204 20.92 0.36 -1.49
C ASP A 204 21.74 1.52 -2.07
N GLY A 205 21.30 2.77 -1.87
CA GLY A 205 21.96 3.97 -2.40
C GLY A 205 21.63 4.27 -3.87
N ASP A 206 20.66 3.57 -4.45
CA ASP A 206 20.20 3.72 -5.84
C ASP A 206 19.23 4.90 -6.05
N LEU A 207 18.74 5.49 -4.95
CA LEU A 207 17.93 6.71 -4.94
C LEU A 207 18.67 7.82 -4.20
N THR A 208 18.76 8.99 -4.83
CA THR A 208 19.36 10.19 -4.23
C THR A 208 18.28 11.15 -3.74
N HIS A 209 18.60 12.02 -2.77
CA HIS A 209 17.69 13.06 -2.29
C HIS A 209 17.18 13.98 -3.42
N VAL A 210 17.97 14.19 -4.48
CA VAL A 210 17.57 14.98 -5.65
C VAL A 210 16.42 14.32 -6.41
N ALA A 211 16.44 12.98 -6.53
CA ALA A 211 15.36 12.23 -7.15
C ALA A 211 14.04 12.30 -6.37
N LEU A 212 14.08 12.59 -5.06
CA LEU A 212 12.90 12.78 -4.22
C LEU A 212 12.19 14.13 -4.45
N GLN A 213 12.84 15.09 -5.13
CA GLN A 213 12.37 16.47 -5.32
C GLN A 213 11.96 16.80 -6.76
N SER A 214 12.15 15.88 -7.72
CA SER A 214 11.90 16.14 -9.14
C SER A 214 10.40 16.33 -9.46
N PRO A 215 10.03 17.35 -10.27
CA PRO A 215 8.66 17.49 -10.76
C PRO A 215 8.30 16.36 -11.72
N MET A 216 7.05 15.92 -11.63
CA MET A 216 6.52 14.76 -12.36
C MET A 216 6.28 15.08 -13.84
N LEU A 217 6.61 14.14 -14.73
CA LEU A 217 6.19 14.14 -16.13
C LEU A 217 4.73 13.63 -16.22
N ASN A 218 3.89 14.38 -16.93
CA ASN A 218 2.54 13.94 -17.30
C ASN A 218 2.60 13.22 -18.65
N HIS A 219 1.88 12.09 -18.76
CA HIS A 219 0.94 11.75 -19.85
C HIS A 219 0.61 10.24 -19.83
N ALA A 220 -0.68 9.89 -19.82
CA ALA A 220 -1.23 8.77 -20.59
C ALA A 220 -2.76 8.93 -20.75
N GLU A 221 -3.25 8.68 -21.96
CA GLU A 221 -4.69 8.46 -22.24
C GLU A 221 -5.13 7.09 -21.70
N PRO A 222 -6.45 6.87 -21.47
CA PRO A 222 -6.96 5.55 -21.08
C PRO A 222 -6.51 4.47 -22.07
N THR A 223 -5.84 3.46 -21.53
CA THR A 223 -5.19 2.35 -22.23
C THR A 223 -6.20 1.28 -22.68
N SER A 224 -5.79 0.45 -23.63
CA SER A 224 -6.57 -0.71 -24.13
C SER A 224 -7.04 -1.67 -23.02
N ALA A 225 -6.30 -1.81 -21.92
CA ALA A 225 -6.66 -2.71 -20.82
C ALA A 225 -8.00 -2.34 -20.13
N GLN A 226 -8.24 -1.05 -19.90
CA GLN A 226 -9.51 -0.59 -19.31
C GLN A 226 -10.70 -0.82 -20.25
N GLN A 227 -10.48 -0.75 -21.56
CA GLN A 227 -11.50 -1.07 -22.55
C GLN A 227 -11.83 -2.57 -22.57
N LEU A 228 -10.82 -3.43 -22.47
CA LEU A 228 -10.98 -4.89 -22.42
C LEU A 228 -11.71 -5.36 -21.16
N ALA A 229 -11.60 -4.62 -20.05
CA ALA A 229 -12.22 -4.96 -18.78
C ALA A 229 -13.69 -4.49 -18.65
N ARG A 230 -14.18 -3.66 -19.57
CA ARG A 230 -15.57 -3.20 -19.54
C ARG A 230 -16.53 -4.29 -20.04
N PRO A 231 -17.73 -4.45 -19.42
CA PRO A 231 -18.76 -5.34 -19.93
C PRO A 231 -19.10 -5.02 -21.39
N ALA A 232 -19.45 -6.03 -22.18
CA ALA A 232 -19.86 -5.84 -23.58
C ALA A 232 -21.10 -4.93 -23.73
N SER A 233 -21.95 -4.85 -22.70
CA SER A 233 -23.08 -3.91 -22.63
C SER A 233 -22.66 -2.45 -22.44
N GLY A 234 -21.41 -2.19 -22.03
CA GLY A 234 -20.90 -0.88 -21.66
C GLY A 234 -21.39 -0.34 -20.31
N VAL A 235 -22.29 -1.06 -19.63
CA VAL A 235 -22.91 -0.63 -18.36
C VAL A 235 -22.22 -1.32 -17.19
N LEU A 236 -21.67 -0.55 -16.26
CA LEU A 236 -21.17 -1.04 -14.96
C LEU A 236 -22.32 -1.08 -13.96
N THR A 237 -22.42 -2.17 -13.20
CA THR A 237 -23.44 -2.33 -12.14
C THR A 237 -23.25 -1.30 -11.02
N TYR A 238 -22.00 -1.03 -10.63
CA TYR A 238 -21.63 -0.07 -9.58
C TYR A 238 -20.54 0.88 -10.09
N PRO A 239 -20.91 1.99 -10.75
CA PRO A 239 -19.94 2.87 -11.43
C PRO A 239 -19.26 3.90 -10.52
N TYR A 240 -19.66 3.98 -9.24
CA TYR A 240 -19.18 4.98 -8.29
C TYR A 240 -18.63 4.32 -7.03
N ASP A 241 -17.56 4.91 -6.51
CA ASP A 241 -16.97 4.61 -5.21
C ASP A 241 -17.19 5.82 -4.29
N VAL A 242 -17.72 5.59 -3.08
CA VAL A 242 -18.03 6.63 -2.10
C VAL A 242 -17.35 6.29 -0.78
N GLN A 243 -16.54 7.24 -0.28
CA GLN A 243 -15.81 7.10 0.97
C GLN A 243 -16.09 8.29 1.90
N PHE A 244 -16.17 8.00 3.18
CA PHE A 244 -16.29 8.99 4.23
C PHE A 244 -15.60 8.50 5.50
N ILE A 245 -15.17 9.44 6.34
CA ILE A 245 -14.62 9.15 7.65
C ILE A 245 -15.72 9.34 8.68
N LEU A 246 -16.04 8.27 9.42
CA LEU A 246 -16.93 8.36 10.56
C LEU A 246 -16.12 8.65 11.83
N THR A 247 -16.56 9.63 12.62
CA THR A 247 -15.94 9.99 13.90
C THR A 247 -16.99 9.95 15.01
N GLY A 248 -16.61 9.41 16.16
CA GLY A 248 -17.50 9.28 17.31
C GLY A 248 -16.89 8.42 18.41
N GLU A 249 -17.52 8.42 19.58
CA GLU A 249 -17.13 7.62 20.75
C GLU A 249 -17.99 6.36 20.85
N ASN A 250 -17.40 5.24 21.26
CA ASN A 250 -18.10 3.96 21.48
C ASN A 250 -18.95 3.50 20.28
N LEU A 251 -18.47 3.76 19.05
CA LEU A 251 -19.15 3.36 17.82
C LEU A 251 -19.21 1.83 17.71
N ASN A 252 -20.41 1.28 17.56
CA ASN A 252 -20.60 -0.13 17.27
C ASN A 252 -20.38 -0.39 15.77
N LEU A 253 -19.12 -0.64 15.38
CA LEU A 253 -18.73 -0.80 13.99
C LEU A 253 -19.47 -1.94 13.26
N ALA A 254 -19.82 -3.01 13.98
CA ALA A 254 -20.55 -4.14 13.40
C ALA A 254 -21.98 -3.71 13.03
N GLU A 255 -22.68 -3.03 13.95
CA GLU A 255 -24.02 -2.53 13.70
C GLU A 255 -24.06 -1.45 12.62
N ILE A 256 -23.08 -0.54 12.61
CA ILE A 256 -22.98 0.49 11.58
C ILE A 256 -22.79 -0.15 10.19
N ARG A 257 -21.91 -1.16 10.08
CA ARG A 257 -21.72 -1.91 8.84
C ARG A 257 -23.00 -2.60 8.39
N ASP A 258 -23.63 -3.37 9.29
CA ASP A 258 -24.91 -4.04 9.02
C ASP A 258 -26.00 -3.07 8.53
N GLN A 259 -26.05 -1.86 9.09
CA GLN A 259 -27.00 -0.83 8.65
C GLN A 259 -26.67 -0.27 7.27
N ILE A 260 -25.40 0.02 6.98
CA ILE A 260 -24.97 0.53 5.67
C ILE A 260 -25.18 -0.54 4.60
N ASP A 261 -24.85 -1.80 4.88
CA ASP A 261 -25.02 -2.90 3.93
C ASP A 261 -26.49 -3.10 3.55
N ARG A 262 -27.42 -2.89 4.50
CA ARG A 262 -28.88 -2.92 4.23
C ARG A 262 -29.40 -1.71 3.44
N MET A 263 -28.62 -0.63 3.32
CA MET A 263 -29.00 0.54 2.50
C MET A 263 -28.66 0.35 1.02
N GLY A 264 -27.76 -0.58 0.69
CA GLY A 264 -27.43 -1.00 -0.67
C GLY A 264 -28.25 -2.21 -1.12
N ASP A 265 -28.07 -2.59 -2.39
CA ASP A 265 -28.70 -3.75 -3.04
C ASP A 265 -27.90 -5.05 -2.81
#